data_AF-A0A2W4IPE8-F1
#
_entry.id   AF-A0A2W4IPE8-F1
#
_cell.length_a   1.000
_cell.length_b   1.000
_cell.length_c   1.000
_cell.angle_alpha   90.00
_cell.angle_beta   90.00
_cell.angle_gamma   90.00
#
_symmetry.space_group_name_H-M   'P 1'
#
loop_
_entity.id
_entity.type
_entity.pdbx_description
1 polymer ?
#
loop_
_entity_poly.entity_id
_entity_poly.type
_entity_poly.pdbx_seq_one_letter_code
_entity_poly.pdbx_strand_id
1 'polypeptide(L)'
;GHSAVLHGEHAAAESGGVSLRLRRFWQPPVELPVAEHDREGHGGADARMTAVLFGGEPDPLARSATALDGARSLLTGLAANESIATGRSVTVDDLLDLDAWEASEHA
;
A
#
# COMPACT_ATOMS: atom_id res chain seq x y z
N GLY A 1 -2.29 -3.07 -32.28
CA GLY A 1 -2.85 -2.35 -31.14
C GLY A 1 -2.38 -3.05 -29.89
N HIS A 2 -1.57 -2.40 -29.07
CA HIS A 2 -1.12 -2.97 -27.80
C HIS A 2 -2.24 -2.77 -26.77
N SER A 3 -2.98 -3.84 -26.49
CA SER A 3 -3.88 -3.87 -25.33
C SER A 3 -3.01 -3.83 -24.09
N ALA A 4 -3.27 -2.88 -23.18
CA ALA A 4 -2.82 -3.01 -21.81
C ALA A 4 -3.33 -4.36 -21.29
N VAL A 5 -2.43 -5.19 -20.77
CA VAL A 5 -2.84 -6.39 -20.04
C VAL A 5 -3.59 -5.89 -18.81
N LEU A 6 -4.85 -6.31 -18.66
CA LEU A 6 -5.63 -6.05 -17.45
C LEU A 6 -4.85 -6.62 -16.26
N HIS A 7 -4.49 -5.75 -15.31
CA HIS A 7 -3.78 -6.18 -14.11
C HIS A 7 -4.62 -7.22 -13.35
N GLY A 8 -4.03 -8.40 -13.08
CA GLY A 8 -4.57 -9.38 -12.13
C GLY A 8 -5.03 -10.73 -12.70
N GLU A 9 -5.28 -10.88 -14.01
CA GLU A 9 -5.85 -12.16 -14.52
C GLU A 9 -4.81 -13.22 -14.91
N HIS A 10 -3.57 -12.85 -15.20
CA HIS A 10 -2.54 -13.80 -15.60
C HIS A 10 -1.22 -13.52 -14.89
N ALA A 11 -0.71 -14.53 -14.17
CA ALA A 11 0.65 -14.52 -13.64
C ALA A 11 1.66 -14.40 -14.79
N ALA A 12 2.68 -13.55 -14.63
CA ALA A 12 3.76 -13.46 -15.60
C ALA A 12 4.43 -14.83 -15.79
N ALA A 13 4.78 -15.18 -17.04
CA ALA A 13 5.38 -16.48 -17.39
C ALA A 13 6.68 -16.79 -16.64
N GLU A 14 7.40 -15.74 -16.23
CA GLU A 14 8.53 -15.81 -15.32
C GLU A 14 7.98 -15.79 -13.88
N SER A 15 7.83 -16.96 -13.27
CA SER A 15 7.51 -17.08 -11.85
C SER A 15 8.72 -16.66 -11.02
N GLY A 16 8.97 -15.36 -10.91
CA GLY A 16 10.07 -14.81 -10.13
C GLY A 16 10.11 -15.41 -8.71
N GLY A 17 11.30 -15.79 -8.24
CA GLY A 17 11.49 -16.32 -6.88
C GLY A 17 11.70 -15.21 -5.85
N VAL A 18 11.44 -15.50 -4.58
CA VAL A 18 11.80 -14.64 -3.45
C VAL A 18 12.85 -15.36 -2.61
N SER A 19 13.95 -14.67 -2.29
CA SER A 19 14.99 -15.17 -1.38
C SER A 19 15.41 -14.07 -0.42
N LEU A 20 15.71 -14.44 0.82
CA LEU A 20 16.20 -13.53 1.84
C LEU A 20 17.52 -14.06 2.39
N ARG A 21 18.62 -13.36 2.11
CA ARG A 21 19.95 -13.75 2.59
C ARG A 21 20.46 -12.75 3.62
N LEU A 22 20.68 -13.22 4.84
CA LEU A 22 21.24 -12.42 5.92
C LEU A 22 22.78 -12.48 5.88
N ARG A 23 23.42 -11.31 5.89
CA ARG A 23 24.89 -11.18 5.94
C ARG A 23 25.28 -10.42 7.20
N ARG A 24 25.68 -11.15 8.24
CA ARG A 24 26.20 -10.56 9.48
C ARG A 24 27.67 -10.20 9.28
N PHE A 25 28.15 -9.22 10.03
CA PHE A 25 29.57 -8.85 9.98
C PHE A 25 30.45 -10.04 10.31
N TRP A 26 31.43 -10.29 9.44
CA TRP A 26 32.47 -11.32 9.60
C TRP A 26 31.95 -12.76 9.74
N GLN A 27 30.74 -13.03 9.24
CA GLN A 27 30.15 -14.36 9.25
C GLN A 27 29.76 -14.80 7.84
N PRO A 28 29.74 -16.11 7.56
CA PRO A 28 29.15 -16.64 6.34
C PRO A 28 27.68 -16.19 6.17
N PRO A 29 27.22 -15.93 4.94
CA PRO A 29 25.81 -15.64 4.68
C PRO A 29 24.90 -16.79 5.10
N VAL A 30 23.71 -16.45 5.59
CA VAL A 30 22.67 -17.43 5.95
C VAL A 30 21.44 -17.16 5.08
N GLU A 31 20.95 -18.20 4.41
CA GLU A 31 19.66 -18.15 3.73
C GLU A 31 18.55 -18.27 4.79
N LEU A 32 17.65 -17.29 4.81
CA LEU A 32 16.49 -17.29 5.70
C LEU A 32 15.28 -17.85 4.95
N PRO A 33 14.49 -18.73 5.59
CA PRO A 33 13.24 -19.17 5.00
C PRO A 33 12.35 -17.94 4.80
N VAL A 34 11.86 -17.77 3.58
CA VAL A 34 10.81 -16.80 3.29
C VAL A 34 9.51 -17.57 3.21
N ALA A 35 8.47 -17.08 3.89
CA ALA A 35 7.15 -17.69 3.81
C ALA A 35 6.71 -17.77 2.35
N GLU A 36 5.88 -18.74 2.00
CA GLU A 36 5.27 -18.77 0.67
C GLU A 36 4.44 -17.49 0.47
N HIS A 37 4.56 -16.89 -0.71
CA HIS A 37 3.87 -15.64 -1.02
C HIS A 37 2.65 -16.00 -1.83
N ASP A 38 1.48 -15.77 -1.26
CA ASP A 38 0.27 -15.75 -2.04
C ASP A 38 0.32 -14.58 -3.03
N ARG A 39 0.19 -14.91 -4.32
CA ARG A 39 0.16 -13.96 -5.44
C ARG A 39 -1.23 -13.80 -6.02
N GLU A 40 -2.22 -14.52 -5.49
CA GLU A 40 -3.61 -14.45 -5.93
C GLU A 40 -4.20 -13.05 -5.71
N GLY A 41 -5.26 -12.75 -6.46
CA GLY A 41 -5.84 -11.40 -6.53
C GLY A 41 -4.79 -10.38 -7.00
N HIS A 42 -4.72 -9.24 -6.33
CA HIS A 42 -3.75 -8.19 -6.62
C HIS A 42 -2.41 -8.41 -5.89
N GLY A 43 -1.78 -9.57 -6.09
CA GLY A 43 -0.49 -9.91 -5.44
C GLY A 43 -0.62 -10.19 -3.94
N GLY A 44 -1.75 -10.79 -3.54
CA GLY A 44 -2.12 -11.09 -2.16
C GLY A 44 -2.66 -9.88 -1.38
N ALA A 45 -2.89 -8.73 -2.03
CA ALA A 45 -3.43 -7.55 -1.36
C ALA A 45 -4.91 -7.72 -0.94
N ASP A 46 -5.72 -8.38 -1.77
CA ASP A 46 -7.17 -8.51 -1.53
C ASP A 46 -7.49 -9.32 -0.26
N ALA A 47 -6.80 -10.44 -0.05
CA ALA A 47 -6.93 -11.26 1.15
C ALA A 47 -6.53 -10.46 2.41
N ARG A 48 -5.44 -9.68 2.34
CA ARG A 48 -4.97 -8.84 3.45
C ARG A 48 -5.95 -7.70 3.76
N MET A 49 -6.43 -6.99 2.73
CA MET A 49 -7.41 -5.92 2.89
C MET A 49 -8.71 -6.46 3.51
N THR A 50 -9.21 -7.58 3.00
CA THR A 50 -10.43 -8.23 3.52
C THR A 50 -10.24 -8.69 4.97
N ALA A 51 -9.08 -9.23 5.32
CA ALA A 51 -8.76 -9.61 6.69
C ALA A 51 -8.71 -8.40 7.64
N VAL A 52 -8.25 -7.22 7.19
CA VAL A 52 -8.32 -5.99 7.98
C VAL A 52 -9.77 -5.53 8.15
N LEU A 53 -10.55 -5.53 7.06
CA LEU A 53 -11.93 -5.04 7.06
C LEU A 53 -12.89 -5.91 7.89
N PHE A 54 -12.67 -7.22 7.93
CA PHE A 54 -13.60 -8.18 8.55
C PHE A 54 -12.99 -9.06 9.65
N GLY A 55 -11.66 -9.14 9.74
CA GLY A 55 -10.96 -10.14 10.56
C GLY A 55 -10.47 -9.66 11.93
N GLY A 56 -10.38 -8.35 12.18
CA GLY A 56 -10.05 -7.80 13.52
C GLY A 56 -8.73 -8.29 14.12
N GLU A 57 -7.84 -8.87 13.31
CA GLU A 57 -6.57 -9.43 13.79
C GLU A 57 -5.64 -8.31 14.28
N PRO A 58 -4.88 -8.53 15.36
CA PRO A 58 -3.90 -7.57 15.83
C PRO A 58 -2.90 -7.25 14.73
N ASP A 59 -2.69 -5.96 14.47
CA ASP A 59 -1.68 -5.48 13.54
C ASP A 59 -0.55 -4.77 14.30
N PRO A 60 0.38 -5.52 14.92
CA PRO A 60 1.42 -4.96 15.78
C PRO A 60 2.42 -4.07 15.03
N LEU A 61 2.39 -4.10 13.70
CA LEU A 61 3.24 -3.28 12.84
C LEU A 61 2.49 -2.07 12.25
N ALA A 62 1.23 -1.85 12.62
CA ALA A 62 0.39 -0.73 12.16
C ALA A 62 0.44 -0.54 10.63
N ARG A 63 0.25 -1.63 9.89
CA ARG A 63 0.26 -1.68 8.42
C ARG A 63 -1.12 -1.39 7.82
N SER A 64 -2.17 -1.58 8.61
CA SER A 64 -3.56 -1.40 8.23
C SER A 64 -3.86 0.08 8.11
N ALA A 65 -4.44 0.48 6.98
CA ALA A 65 -4.86 1.86 6.78
C ALA A 65 -6.04 2.22 7.69
N THR A 66 -5.97 3.40 8.28
CA THR A 66 -7.07 4.01 9.02
C THR A 66 -8.02 4.77 8.09
N ALA A 67 -9.14 5.26 8.62
CA ALA A 67 -10.03 6.16 7.88
C ALA A 67 -9.31 7.46 7.46
N LEU A 68 -8.41 7.96 8.32
CA LEU A 68 -7.61 9.14 8.03
C LEU A 68 -6.63 8.91 6.87
N ASP A 69 -5.97 7.75 6.83
CA ASP A 69 -5.10 7.38 5.71
C ASP A 69 -5.89 7.32 4.39
N GLY A 70 -7.12 6.80 4.46
CA GLY A 70 -8.06 6.82 3.33
C GLY A 70 -8.39 8.23 2.86
N ALA A 71 -8.70 9.15 3.78
CA ALA A 71 -8.96 10.56 3.45
C ALA A 71 -7.74 11.22 2.79
N ARG A 72 -6.54 11.01 3.33
CA ARG A 72 -5.27 11.50 2.76
C ARG A 72 -5.02 10.98 1.35
N SER A 73 -5.30 9.70 1.10
CA SER A 73 -5.17 9.11 -0.23
C SER A 73 -6.10 9.78 -1.25
N LEU A 74 -7.34 10.11 -0.86
CA LEU A 74 -8.30 10.77 -1.74
C LEU A 74 -7.89 12.21 -2.06
N LEU A 75 -7.30 12.92 -1.09
CA LEU A 75 -6.85 14.30 -1.27
C LEU A 75 -5.80 14.45 -2.37
N THR A 76 -4.97 13.44 -2.58
CA THR A 76 -4.01 13.43 -3.70
C THR A 76 -4.73 13.56 -5.05
N GLY A 77 -5.81 12.79 -5.24
CA GLY A 77 -6.61 12.85 -6.47
C GLY A 77 -7.38 14.17 -6.61
N LEU A 78 -7.91 14.69 -5.49
CA LEU A 78 -8.59 15.99 -5.47
C LEU A 78 -7.65 17.14 -5.87
N ALA A 79 -6.46 17.18 -5.28
CA ALA A 79 -5.44 18.18 -5.61
C ALA A 79 -4.97 18.08 -7.07
N ALA A 80 -4.82 16.86 -7.59
CA ALA A 80 -4.50 16.65 -8.99
C ALA A 80 -5.59 17.21 -9.92
N ASN A 81 -6.87 16.98 -9.60
CA ASN A 81 -7.99 17.52 -10.38
C ASN A 81 -8.00 19.05 -10.38
N GLU A 82 -7.82 19.69 -9.22
CA GLU A 82 -7.75 21.15 -9.10
C GLU A 82 -6.53 21.74 -9.83
N SER A 83 -5.40 21.04 -9.77
CA SER A 83 -4.18 21.43 -10.48
C SER A 83 -4.39 21.40 -12.00
N ILE A 84 -5.02 20.34 -12.52
CA ILE A 84 -5.35 20.22 -13.95
C ILE A 84 -6.32 21.32 -14.38
N ALA A 85 -7.35 21.59 -13.57
CA ALA A 85 -8.37 22.58 -13.89
C ALA A 85 -7.80 24.00 -13.93
N THR A 86 -6.87 24.33 -13.03
CA THR A 86 -6.34 25.69 -12.88
C THR A 86 -4.99 25.93 -13.55
N GLY A 87 -4.28 24.87 -13.96
CA GLY A 87 -2.91 24.94 -14.47
C GLY A 87 -1.88 25.38 -13.42
N ARG A 88 -2.20 25.28 -12.13
CA ARG A 88 -1.34 25.71 -11.02
C ARG A 88 -0.98 24.54 -10.12
N SER A 89 0.11 24.68 -9.38
CA SER A 89 0.38 23.80 -8.24
C SER A 89 -0.64 24.07 -7.13
N VAL A 90 -1.08 23.01 -6.44
CA VAL A 90 -2.09 23.07 -5.37
C VAL A 90 -1.48 22.44 -4.12
N THR A 91 -1.51 23.17 -3.01
CA THR A 91 -1.19 22.61 -1.69
C THR A 91 -2.38 21.79 -1.22
N VAL A 92 -2.15 20.58 -0.73
CA VAL A 92 -3.22 19.68 -0.29
C VAL A 92 -4.02 20.28 0.87
N ASP A 93 -3.34 20.91 1.83
CA ASP A 93 -3.94 21.51 3.03
C ASP A 93 -4.88 22.69 2.69
N ASP A 94 -4.72 23.32 1.52
CA ASP A 94 -5.63 24.37 1.06
C ASP A 94 -7.01 23.82 0.65
N LEU A 95 -7.14 22.50 0.43
CA LEU A 95 -8.38 21.85 0.02
C LEU A 95 -9.18 21.30 1.21
N LEU A 96 -8.48 20.68 2.15
CA LEU A 96 -9.07 20.11 3.36
C LEU A 96 -8.00 19.98 4.44
N ASP A 97 -8.18 20.71 5.52
CA ASP A 97 -7.40 20.56 6.74
C ASP A 97 -7.92 19.35 7.55
N LEU A 98 -7.04 18.37 7.77
CA LEU A 98 -7.32 17.15 8.54
C LEU A 98 -6.68 17.16 9.93
N ASP A 99 -5.95 18.21 10.31
CA ASP A 99 -5.21 18.29 11.58
C ASP A 99 -6.18 18.27 12.78
N ALA A 100 -7.37 18.84 12.60
CA ALA A 100 -8.43 18.79 13.60
C ALA A 100 -8.96 17.37 13.88
N TRP A 101 -8.84 16.44 12.93
CA TRP A 101 -9.24 15.04 13.11
C TRP A 101 -8.15 14.22 13.80
N GLU A 102 -6.87 14.52 13.55
CA GLU A 102 -5.75 13.86 14.23
C GLU A 102 -5.76 14.06 15.75
N ALA A 103 -6.10 15.27 16.18
CA ALA A 103 -6.19 15.62 17.59
C ALA A 103 -7.29 14.84 18.35
N SER A 104 -8.30 14.33 17.64
CA SER A 104 -9.43 13.60 18.24
C SER A 104 -9.22 12.09 18.40
N GLU A 105 -8.32 11.46 17.62
CA GLU A 105 -8.06 10.01 17.71
C GLU A 105 -6.99 9.64 18.74
N HIS A 106 -6.21 10.62 19.23
CA HIS A 106 -5.15 10.43 20.23
C HIS A 106 -5.54 10.87 21.66
N ALA A 107 -6.80 11.25 21.89
CA ALA A 107 -7.37 11.64 23.19
C ALA A 107 -8.21 10.51 23.80
#